data_AF-A0A840FNK6-F1
#
_entry.id   AF-A0A840FNK6-F1
#
_cell.length_a   1.000
_cell.length_b   1.000
_cell.length_c   1.000
_cell.angle_alpha   90.00
_cell.angle_beta   90.00
_cell.angle_gamma   90.00
#
_symmetry.space_group_name_H-M   'P 1'
#
loop_
_entity.id
_entity.type
_entity.pdbx_description
1 polymer ?
#
loop_
_entity_poly.entity_id
_entity_poly.type
_entity_poly.pdbx_seq_one_letter_code
_entity_poly.pdbx_strand_id
1 'polypeptide(L)'
;MSEKKEKNGKTVSKTAIAIFSIAAGICSAGAAAQGANTWRCGNTYSDQPCEGGRTVKVDDRRSDEDRRAADAGTRSAQTQADRMERNRLSLEKAAHDRDQRAAREARSAALAERRLAIAEQRERDRARKEANAPRKSSLSFSSGPGADAPERKKKKRKSAD
;
A
#
# COMPACT_ATOMS: atom_id res chain seq x y z
N MET A 1 64.73 -14.01 7.62
CA MET A 1 63.53 -14.71 7.12
C MET A 1 63.00 -13.93 5.93
N SER A 2 63.27 -14.36 4.70
CA SER A 2 62.48 -15.37 3.93
C SER A 2 61.11 -14.82 3.53
N GLU A 3 60.59 -14.90 2.31
CA GLU A 3 61.03 -15.33 0.97
C GLU A 3 59.84 -15.04 0.02
N LYS A 4 60.11 -14.85 -1.29
CA LYS A 4 59.30 -15.23 -2.49
C LYS A 4 57.84 -14.72 -2.66
N LYS A 5 57.54 -13.92 -3.69
CA LYS A 5 57.18 -14.26 -5.12
C LYS A 5 55.87 -15.05 -5.31
N GLU A 6 54.93 -14.44 -6.07
CA GLU A 6 54.16 -14.94 -7.25
C GLU A 6 52.79 -14.21 -7.37
N LYS A 7 52.52 -13.43 -8.43
CA LYS A 7 51.96 -13.76 -9.76
C LYS A 7 50.52 -14.31 -9.78
N ASN A 8 49.66 -13.63 -10.54
CA ASN A 8 48.41 -14.02 -11.24
C ASN A 8 47.23 -13.09 -10.88
N GLY A 9 46.39 -12.61 -11.78
CA GLY A 9 46.24 -12.83 -13.21
C GLY A 9 45.15 -11.88 -13.73
N LYS A 10 45.26 -11.51 -15.01
CA LYS A 10 44.31 -10.68 -15.77
C LYS A 10 42.93 -11.35 -15.85
N THR A 11 41.85 -10.64 -15.51
CA THR A 11 40.53 -10.74 -16.18
C THR A 11 39.64 -9.52 -15.88
N VAL A 12 40.17 -8.30 -16.05
CA VAL A 12 39.30 -7.13 -16.28
C VAL A 12 39.06 -7.07 -17.78
N SER A 13 38.12 -7.88 -18.28
CA SER A 13 37.79 -7.86 -19.70
C SER A 13 36.36 -8.31 -19.96
N LYS A 14 35.60 -7.39 -20.57
CA LYS A 14 34.54 -7.62 -21.59
C LYS A 14 33.07 -7.60 -21.20
N THR A 15 32.65 -7.37 -19.95
CA THR A 15 31.21 -7.27 -19.65
C THR A 15 30.73 -5.86 -19.28
N ALA A 16 31.61 -4.93 -18.93
CA ALA A 16 31.22 -3.59 -18.49
C ALA A 16 31.10 -2.54 -19.62
N ILE A 17 31.58 -2.83 -20.84
CA ILE A 17 31.49 -1.89 -21.99
C ILE A 17 30.18 -2.09 -22.78
N ALA A 18 29.49 -3.23 -22.61
CA ALA A 18 28.29 -3.55 -23.40
C ALA A 18 27.01 -2.81 -22.98
N ILE A 19 27.02 -2.08 -21.85
CA ILE A 19 25.82 -1.38 -21.36
C ILE A 19 25.85 0.13 -21.68
N PHE A 20 27.03 0.69 -22.01
CA PHE A 20 27.13 2.12 -22.35
C PHE A 20 26.83 2.44 -23.83
N SER A 21 26.84 1.43 -24.72
CA SER A 21 26.55 1.62 -26.15
C SER A 21 25.06 1.62 -26.50
N ILE A 22 24.16 1.32 -25.56
CA ILE A 22 22.71 1.34 -25.81
C ILE A 22 22.12 2.75 -25.55
N ALA A 23 22.81 3.61 -24.79
CA ALA A 23 22.32 4.94 -24.44
C ALA A 23 22.69 6.05 -25.45
N ALA A 24 23.56 5.79 -26.43
CA ALA A 24 24.04 6.79 -27.39
C ALA A 24 23.46 6.59 -28.82
N GLY A 25 22.44 5.76 -28.98
CA GLY A 25 21.86 5.43 -30.30
C GLY A 25 20.52 6.10 -30.63
N ILE A 26 19.92 6.87 -29.71
CA ILE A 26 18.56 7.42 -29.91
C ILE A 26 18.60 8.91 -30.33
N CYS A 27 19.75 9.58 -30.24
CA CYS A 27 19.86 11.01 -30.55
C CYS A 27 20.27 11.37 -31.99
N SER A 28 20.29 10.43 -32.93
CA SER A 28 20.71 10.72 -34.32
C SER A 28 19.60 10.60 -35.37
N ALA A 29 18.37 10.30 -34.99
CA ALA A 29 17.22 10.33 -35.92
C ALA A 29 16.53 11.72 -35.90
N GLY A 30 17.32 12.77 -36.07
CA GLY A 30 16.87 14.16 -35.97
C GLY A 30 17.57 15.10 -36.94
N ALA A 31 17.87 14.66 -38.16
CA ALA A 31 18.44 15.53 -39.19
C ALA A 31 18.26 14.97 -40.62
N ALA A 32 17.02 14.88 -41.11
CA ALA A 32 16.74 14.87 -42.56
C ALA A 32 15.25 15.13 -42.83
N ALA A 33 14.67 16.14 -42.19
CA ALA A 33 13.33 16.60 -42.50
C ALA A 33 13.36 17.61 -43.66
N GLN A 34 13.92 17.23 -44.82
CA GLN A 34 13.71 17.88 -46.13
C GLN A 34 13.98 16.85 -47.23
N GLY A 35 12.95 16.07 -47.61
CA GLY A 35 13.02 15.07 -48.69
C GLY A 35 13.48 13.69 -48.24
N ALA A 36 12.64 12.96 -47.51
CA ALA A 36 12.88 11.55 -47.16
C ALA A 36 12.83 10.69 -48.44
N ASN A 37 13.99 10.44 -49.04
CA ASN A 37 14.11 9.46 -50.12
C ASN A 37 14.16 8.07 -49.48
N THR A 38 13.07 7.30 -49.58
CA THR A 38 13.09 5.88 -49.19
C THR A 38 13.82 5.08 -50.26
N TRP A 39 14.71 4.19 -49.85
CA TRP A 39 15.52 3.35 -50.73
C TRP A 39 15.01 1.91 -50.70
N ARG A 40 14.89 1.29 -51.87
CA ARG A 40 14.63 -0.16 -51.97
C ARG A 40 15.94 -0.90 -52.10
N CYS A 41 16.32 -1.59 -51.02
CA CYS A 41 17.53 -2.39 -50.89
C CYS A 41 17.18 -3.85 -51.16
N GLY A 42 17.15 -4.26 -52.43
CA GLY A 42 16.70 -5.61 -52.81
C GLY A 42 15.22 -5.84 -52.47
N ASN A 43 14.92 -6.59 -51.40
CA ASN A 43 13.56 -6.92 -50.97
C ASN A 43 13.04 -6.09 -49.78
N THR A 44 13.86 -5.20 -49.21
CA THR A 44 13.49 -4.37 -48.05
C THR A 44 13.53 -2.88 -48.40
N TYR A 45 12.69 -2.10 -47.71
CA TYR A 45 12.70 -0.65 -47.76
C TYR A 45 13.54 -0.11 -46.59
N SER A 46 14.30 0.95 -46.85
CA SER A 46 15.19 1.61 -45.89
C SER A 46 15.11 3.12 -46.05
N ASP A 47 15.17 3.85 -44.95
CA ASP A 47 15.26 5.31 -44.97
C ASP A 47 16.71 5.81 -45.10
N GLN A 48 17.68 4.88 -45.09
CA GLN A 48 19.09 5.16 -45.37
C GLN A 48 19.50 4.64 -46.76
N PRO A 49 20.38 5.36 -47.49
CA PRO A 49 20.93 4.89 -48.76
C PRO A 49 21.67 3.57 -48.58
N CYS A 50 21.48 2.65 -49.51
CA CYS A 50 22.13 1.34 -49.53
C CYS A 50 22.80 1.09 -50.87
N GLU A 51 23.88 0.31 -50.85
CA GLU A 51 24.65 -0.02 -52.05
C GLU A 51 23.79 -0.84 -53.03
N GLY A 52 23.62 -0.32 -54.25
CA GLY A 52 22.70 -0.89 -55.25
C GLY A 52 21.21 -0.62 -55.00
N GLY A 53 20.88 0.17 -53.98
CA GLY A 53 19.50 0.59 -53.69
C GLY A 53 18.95 1.54 -54.73
N ARG A 54 17.66 1.40 -55.07
CA ARG A 54 16.96 2.37 -55.92
C ARG A 54 16.17 3.34 -55.06
N THR A 55 16.24 4.63 -55.36
CA THR A 55 15.37 5.63 -54.76
C THR A 55 13.93 5.38 -55.18
N VAL A 56 13.04 5.31 -54.19
CA VAL A 56 11.60 5.22 -54.38
C VAL A 56 11.02 6.55 -53.93
N LYS A 57 10.33 7.24 -54.85
CA LYS A 57 9.60 8.46 -54.51
C LYS A 57 8.33 8.05 -53.76
N VAL A 58 8.36 8.17 -52.44
CA VAL A 58 7.18 8.00 -51.60
C VAL A 58 6.47 9.34 -51.52
N ASP A 59 5.22 9.38 -51.98
CA ASP A 59 4.35 10.54 -51.84
C ASP A 59 3.48 10.34 -50.60
N ASP A 60 4.03 10.66 -49.42
CA ASP A 60 3.24 10.69 -48.18
C ASP A 60 2.44 11.98 -48.14
N ARG A 61 1.10 11.87 -48.17
CA ARG A 61 0.19 13.02 -48.12
C ARG A 61 0.13 13.66 -46.74
N ARG A 62 0.68 13.03 -45.70
CA ARG A 62 0.71 13.57 -44.34
C ARG A 62 1.72 14.68 -44.26
N SER A 63 1.26 15.88 -43.94
CA SER A 63 2.15 17.02 -43.79
C SER A 63 2.76 17.09 -42.39
N ASP A 64 3.78 17.93 -42.22
CA ASP A 64 4.36 18.18 -40.89
C ASP A 64 3.34 18.87 -39.96
N GLU A 65 2.39 19.62 -40.51
CA GLU A 65 1.27 20.20 -39.76
C GLU A 65 0.37 19.10 -39.18
N ASP A 66 0.05 18.06 -39.96
CA ASP A 66 -0.75 16.92 -39.48
C ASP A 66 -0.06 16.20 -38.33
N ARG A 67 1.27 16.01 -38.42
CA ARG A 67 2.07 15.41 -37.35
C ARG A 67 2.01 16.27 -36.08
N ARG A 68 2.23 17.59 -36.20
CA ARG A 68 2.18 18.51 -35.06
C ARG A 68 0.79 18.55 -34.42
N ALA A 69 -0.28 18.49 -35.22
CA ALA A 69 -1.65 18.43 -34.72
C ALA A 69 -1.91 17.14 -33.94
N ALA A 70 -1.45 16.00 -34.44
CA ALA A 70 -1.56 14.71 -33.74
C ALA A 70 -0.77 14.70 -32.41
N ASP A 71 0.44 15.25 -32.39
CA ASP A 71 1.26 15.35 -31.18
C ASP A 71 0.65 16.30 -30.14
N ALA A 72 0.04 17.40 -30.58
CA ALA A 72 -0.69 18.31 -29.71
C ALA A 72 -1.93 17.61 -29.11
N GLY A 73 -2.69 16.88 -29.94
CA GLY A 73 -3.83 16.08 -29.49
C GLY A 73 -3.42 15.05 -28.44
N THR A 74 -2.33 14.31 -28.68
CA THR A 74 -1.80 13.31 -27.75
C THR A 74 -1.43 13.92 -26.40
N ARG A 75 -0.71 15.05 -26.39
CA ARG A 75 -0.33 15.74 -25.15
C ARG A 75 -1.54 16.25 -24.37
N SER A 76 -2.55 16.78 -25.07
CA SER A 76 -3.78 17.24 -24.43
C SER A 76 -4.56 16.08 -23.79
N ALA A 77 -4.65 14.94 -24.48
CA ALA A 77 -5.32 13.74 -24.00
C ALA A 77 -4.61 13.14 -22.78
N GLN A 78 -3.27 13.07 -22.80
CA GLN A 78 -2.47 12.64 -21.64
C GLN A 78 -2.73 13.54 -20.43
N THR A 79 -2.68 14.86 -20.62
CA THR A 79 -2.94 15.82 -19.53
C THR A 79 -4.34 15.66 -18.95
N GLN A 80 -5.34 15.41 -19.80
CA GLN A 80 -6.71 15.16 -19.36
C GLN A 80 -6.83 13.84 -18.58
N ALA A 81 -6.17 12.78 -19.05
CA ALA A 81 -6.14 11.49 -18.38
C ALA A 81 -5.51 11.60 -16.98
N ASP A 82 -4.35 12.25 -16.86
CA ASP A 82 -3.68 12.48 -15.56
C ASP A 82 -4.56 13.28 -14.60
N ARG A 83 -5.30 14.26 -15.13
CA ARG A 83 -6.26 15.03 -14.33
C ARG A 83 -7.40 14.15 -13.81
N MET A 84 -7.94 13.27 -14.64
CA MET A 84 -9.01 12.33 -14.24
C MET A 84 -8.49 11.32 -13.22
N GLU A 85 -7.28 10.80 -13.38
CA GLU A 85 -6.67 9.88 -12.43
C GLU A 85 -6.50 10.53 -11.05
N ARG A 86 -5.91 11.74 -11.00
CA ARG A 86 -5.76 12.48 -9.74
C ARG A 86 -7.10 12.74 -9.06
N ASN A 87 -8.13 13.07 -9.84
CA ASN A 87 -9.47 13.25 -9.31
C ASN A 87 -10.00 11.94 -8.69
N ARG A 88 -9.92 10.83 -9.42
CA ARG A 88 -10.33 9.50 -8.94
C ARG A 88 -9.63 9.15 -7.62
N LEU A 89 -8.30 9.28 -7.58
CA LEU A 89 -7.51 8.99 -6.38
C LEU A 89 -7.89 9.88 -5.20
N SER A 90 -8.19 11.16 -5.45
CA SER A 90 -8.62 12.08 -4.39
C SER A 90 -9.98 11.70 -3.80
N LEU A 91 -10.92 11.28 -4.64
CA LEU A 91 -12.25 10.84 -4.21
C LEU A 91 -12.18 9.51 -3.45
N GLU A 92 -11.38 8.57 -3.94
CA GLU A 92 -11.17 7.28 -3.26
C GLU A 92 -10.51 7.46 -1.90
N LYS A 93 -9.49 8.32 -1.80
CA LYS A 93 -8.87 8.66 -0.52
C LYS A 93 -9.88 9.29 0.43
N ALA A 94 -10.66 10.26 -0.04
CA ALA A 94 -11.67 10.93 0.80
C ALA A 94 -12.79 9.98 1.26
N ALA A 95 -13.18 9.01 0.43
CA ALA A 95 -14.10 7.94 0.83
C ALA A 95 -13.45 7.04 1.89
N HIS A 96 -12.24 6.56 1.63
CA HIS A 96 -11.50 5.72 2.57
C HIS A 96 -11.31 6.38 3.94
N ASP A 97 -10.94 7.65 3.97
CA ASP A 97 -10.74 8.38 5.23
C ASP A 97 -12.06 8.57 6.00
N ARG A 98 -13.20 8.72 5.31
CA ARG A 98 -14.53 8.74 5.93
C ARG A 98 -14.88 7.38 6.53
N ASP A 99 -14.66 6.30 5.79
CA ASP A 99 -14.92 4.94 6.27
C ASP A 99 -14.06 4.58 7.48
N GLN A 100 -12.78 4.97 7.46
CA GLN A 100 -11.86 4.78 8.59
C GLN A 100 -12.31 5.54 9.83
N ARG A 101 -12.80 6.77 9.68
CA ARG A 101 -13.35 7.56 10.79
C ARG A 101 -14.61 6.91 11.34
N ALA A 102 -15.57 6.56 10.49
CA ALA A 102 -16.79 5.87 10.89
C ALA A 102 -16.49 4.53 11.60
N ALA A 103 -15.53 3.75 11.11
CA ALA A 103 -15.12 2.50 11.74
C ALA A 103 -14.50 2.70 13.13
N ARG A 104 -13.69 3.76 13.32
CA ARG A 104 -13.11 4.11 14.63
C ARG A 104 -14.19 4.57 15.60
N GLU A 105 -15.10 5.42 15.15
CA GLU A 105 -16.23 5.91 15.93
C GLU A 105 -17.12 4.75 16.36
N ALA A 106 -17.51 3.85 15.45
CA ALA A 106 -18.30 2.67 15.76
C ALA A 106 -17.61 1.75 16.80
N ARG A 107 -16.30 1.52 16.67
CA ARG A 107 -15.53 0.76 17.67
C ARG A 107 -15.52 1.46 19.03
N SER A 108 -15.35 2.78 19.04
CA SER A 108 -15.34 3.55 20.29
C SER A 108 -16.70 3.56 20.98
N ALA A 109 -17.79 3.68 20.21
CA ALA A 109 -19.16 3.61 20.70
C ALA A 109 -19.47 2.22 21.28
N ALA A 110 -19.13 1.14 20.57
CA ALA A 110 -19.32 -0.22 21.06
C ALA A 110 -18.56 -0.49 22.38
N LEU A 111 -17.34 0.06 22.54
CA LEU A 111 -16.60 -0.03 23.79
C LEU A 111 -17.24 0.79 24.92
N ALA A 112 -17.78 1.97 24.61
CA ALA A 112 -18.50 2.79 25.59
C ALA A 112 -19.79 2.09 26.05
N GLU A 113 -20.58 1.55 25.13
CA GLU A 113 -21.77 0.75 25.42
C GLU A 113 -21.43 -0.46 26.30
N ARG A 114 -20.36 -1.19 25.97
CA ARG A 114 -19.91 -2.32 26.80
C ARG A 114 -19.54 -1.89 28.21
N ARG A 115 -18.90 -0.73 28.38
CA ARG A 115 -18.55 -0.19 29.71
C ARG A 115 -19.80 0.17 30.51
N LEU A 116 -20.78 0.81 29.87
CA LEU A 116 -22.06 1.15 30.50
C LEU A 116 -22.84 -0.10 30.88
N ALA A 117 -22.92 -1.10 30.01
CA ALA A 117 -23.58 -2.38 30.32
C ALA A 117 -22.93 -3.11 31.50
N ILE A 118 -21.59 -3.10 31.59
CA ILE A 118 -20.87 -3.67 32.75
C ILE A 118 -21.14 -2.87 34.02
N ALA A 119 -21.20 -1.53 33.93
CA ALA A 119 -21.52 -0.68 35.07
C ALA A 119 -22.95 -0.95 35.58
N GLU A 120 -23.92 -1.03 34.68
CA GLU A 120 -25.31 -1.35 35.00
C GLU A 120 -25.44 -2.75 35.64
N GLN A 121 -24.75 -3.76 35.09
CA GLN A 121 -24.73 -5.10 35.70
C GLN A 121 -24.17 -5.06 37.13
N ARG A 122 -23.09 -4.31 37.36
CA ARG A 122 -22.51 -4.15 38.70
C ARG A 122 -23.47 -3.48 39.68
N GLU A 123 -24.24 -2.49 39.23
CA GLU A 123 -25.26 -1.84 40.07
C GLU A 123 -26.41 -2.79 40.39
N ARG A 124 -26.92 -3.52 39.40
CA ARG A 124 -27.95 -4.56 39.61
C ARG A 124 -27.48 -5.63 40.59
N ASP A 125 -26.22 -6.07 40.49
CA ASP A 125 -25.63 -7.02 41.42
C ASP A 125 -25.49 -6.47 42.84
N ARG A 126 -25.15 -5.19 43.00
CA ARG A 126 -25.10 -4.51 44.31
C ARG A 126 -26.49 -4.43 44.92
N ALA A 127 -27.48 -3.94 44.18
CA ALA A 127 -28.86 -3.87 44.62
C ALA A 127 -29.40 -5.25 45.00
N ARG A 128 -29.09 -6.30 44.22
CA ARG A 128 -29.44 -7.69 44.54
C ARG A 128 -28.77 -8.17 45.83
N LYS A 129 -27.50 -7.84 46.06
CA LYS A 129 -26.79 -8.21 47.30
C LYS A 129 -27.39 -7.51 48.52
N GLU A 130 -27.74 -6.23 48.39
CA GLU A 130 -28.37 -5.44 49.46
C GLU A 130 -29.77 -5.97 49.78
N ALA A 131 -30.58 -6.29 48.77
CA ALA A 131 -31.91 -6.89 48.96
C ALA A 131 -31.86 -8.26 49.64
N ASN A 132 -30.81 -9.07 49.36
CA ASN A 132 -30.60 -10.38 49.98
C ASN A 132 -29.78 -10.31 51.28
N ALA A 133 -29.36 -9.12 51.72
CA ALA A 133 -28.60 -9.00 52.94
C ALA A 133 -29.51 -9.36 54.13
N PRO A 134 -29.08 -10.26 55.04
CA PRO A 134 -29.88 -10.58 56.22
C PRO A 134 -30.12 -9.29 57.02
N ARG A 135 -31.39 -9.01 57.32
CA ARG A 135 -31.75 -7.88 58.19
C ARG A 135 -31.00 -8.04 59.50
N LYS A 136 -30.25 -7.00 59.88
CA LYS A 136 -29.59 -6.95 61.20
C LYS A 136 -30.71 -7.04 62.24
N SER A 137 -30.80 -8.17 62.93
CA SER A 137 -31.74 -8.36 64.03
C SER A 137 -31.37 -7.39 65.14
N SER A 138 -32.15 -6.32 65.34
CA SER A 138 -31.98 -5.36 66.42
C SER A 138 -32.40 -5.90 67.80
N LEU A 139 -32.36 -7.22 67.98
CA LEU A 139 -32.59 -7.91 69.24
C LEU A 139 -31.52 -9.00 69.37
N SER A 140 -30.28 -8.60 69.64
CA SER A 140 -29.29 -9.52 70.18
C SER A 140 -29.68 -9.83 71.62
N PHE A 141 -30.39 -10.93 71.85
CA PHE A 141 -30.53 -11.51 73.17
C PHE A 141 -29.16 -12.05 73.59
N SER A 142 -28.47 -11.34 74.48
CA SER A 142 -27.28 -11.86 75.17
C SER A 142 -27.76 -12.77 76.29
N SER A 143 -27.79 -14.08 76.04
CA SER A 143 -27.72 -15.05 77.14
C SER A 143 -26.29 -15.01 77.69
N GLY A 144 -26.15 -14.95 79.02
CA GLY A 144 -24.88 -14.97 79.74
C GLY A 144 -23.99 -16.19 79.42
N PRO A 145 -22.77 -16.24 79.96
CA PRO A 145 -21.73 -17.17 79.54
C PRO A 145 -22.15 -18.62 79.80
N GLY A 146 -22.50 -19.34 78.74
CA GLY A 146 -22.85 -20.75 78.81
C GLY A 146 -23.73 -21.20 77.65
N ALA A 147 -23.15 -21.35 76.47
CA ALA A 147 -23.64 -22.27 75.44
C ALA A 147 -22.61 -22.38 74.30
N ASP A 148 -22.08 -23.58 74.11
CA ASP A 148 -21.14 -23.97 73.08
C ASP A 148 -21.65 -23.65 71.66
N ALA A 149 -20.91 -22.80 70.93
CA ALA A 149 -21.20 -22.47 69.53
C ALA A 149 -20.54 -23.51 68.60
N PRO A 150 -21.26 -24.10 67.61
CA PRO A 150 -20.66 -25.07 66.70
C PRO A 150 -19.70 -24.41 65.70
N GLU A 151 -18.53 -25.03 65.54
CA GLU A 151 -17.42 -24.57 64.72
C GLU A 151 -17.80 -24.43 63.23
N ARG A 152 -17.61 -23.23 62.67
CA ARG A 152 -17.87 -22.95 61.24
C ARG A 152 -16.78 -23.61 60.38
N LYS A 153 -17.12 -24.71 59.70
CA LYS A 153 -16.24 -25.35 58.71
C LYS A 153 -15.88 -24.39 57.57
N LYS A 154 -14.59 -24.07 57.44
CA LYS A 154 -14.02 -23.30 56.32
C LYS A 154 -14.09 -24.13 55.03
N LYS A 155 -14.83 -23.66 54.02
CA LYS A 155 -14.81 -24.25 52.67
C LYS A 155 -13.46 -23.99 52.00
N LYS A 156 -12.76 -25.07 51.65
CA LYS A 156 -11.49 -25.07 50.89
C LYS A 156 -11.73 -24.49 49.50
N ARG A 157 -10.97 -23.47 49.11
CA ARG A 157 -11.00 -22.89 47.75
C ARG A 157 -10.47 -23.96 46.78
N LYS A 158 -11.25 -24.28 45.75
CA LYS A 158 -10.82 -25.16 44.66
C LYS A 158 -9.92 -24.36 43.74
N SER A 159 -8.65 -24.75 43.64
CA SER A 159 -7.70 -24.25 42.65
C SER A 159 -8.18 -24.68 41.25
N ALA A 160 -8.19 -23.73 40.32
CA ALA A 160 -8.42 -23.99 38.90
C ALA A 160 -7.10 -24.49 38.29
N ASP A 161 -7.19 -25.55 37.50
CA ASP A 161 -6.16 -26.03 36.58
C ASP A 161 -6.23 -25.20 35.28
#